data_AF-A0A7G9T4L3-F1
#
_entry.id   AF-A0A7G9T4L3-F1
#
_cell.length_a   1.000
_cell.length_b   1.000
_cell.length_c   1.000
_cell.angle_alpha   90.00
_cell.angle_beta   90.00
_cell.angle_gamma   90.00
#
_symmetry.space_group_name_H-M   'P 1'
#
loop_
_entity.id
_entity.type
_entity.pdbx_description
1 polymer ?
#
loop_
_entity_poly.entity_id
_entity_poly.type
_entity_poly.pdbx_seq_one_letter_code
_entity_poly.pdbx_strand_id
1 'polypeptide(L)' 'MKSQKQIPAMSMMAIGSVLYTAYLNQSPVQIQTQRQENQLLPEVISGLVRGYGEKDIYVGDVPIRMSNLRWAALS' A
#
# COMPACT_ATOMS: atom_id res chain seq x y z
N MET A 1 -13.42 -1.34 22.61
CA MET A 1 -12.19 -1.41 21.77
C MET A 1 -12.64 -1.51 20.32
N LYS A 2 -12.34 -0.53 19.46
CA LYS A 2 -12.67 -0.62 18.03
C LYS A 2 -11.73 -1.68 17.43
N SER A 3 -12.26 -2.85 17.08
CA SER A 3 -11.51 -3.88 16.36
C SER A 3 -10.97 -3.25 15.08
N GLN A 4 -9.65 -3.06 14.99
CA GLN A 4 -9.01 -2.76 13.73
C GLN A 4 -9.22 -4.00 12.85
N LYS A 5 -10.29 -3.98 12.05
CA LYS A 5 -10.57 -5.03 11.06
C LYS A 5 -9.35 -5.11 10.16
N GLN A 6 -8.70 -6.27 10.12
CA GLN A 6 -7.77 -6.56 9.04
C GLN A 6 -8.50 -6.32 7.73
N ILE A 7 -7.99 -5.40 6.92
CA ILE A 7 -8.58 -5.15 5.62
C ILE A 7 -8.42 -6.43 4.79
N PRO A 8 -9.46 -6.88 4.06
CA PRO A 8 -9.31 -8.03 3.18
C PRO A 8 -8.14 -7.85 2.22
N ALA A 9 -7.33 -8.91 2.07
CA ALA A 9 -6.22 -8.87 1.13
C ALA A 9 -6.74 -8.70 -0.30
N MET A 10 -6.03 -7.91 -1.10
CA MET A 10 -6.31 -7.73 -2.52
C MET A 10 -5.31 -8.53 -3.37
N SER A 11 -5.72 -8.89 -4.59
CA SER A 11 -4.78 -9.43 -5.56
C SER A 11 -3.77 -8.37 -5.98
N MET A 12 -2.57 -8.79 -6.40
CA MET A 12 -1.55 -7.86 -6.89
C MET A 12 -2.05 -7.02 -8.07
N MET A 13 -2.87 -7.60 -8.94
CA MET A 13 -3.49 -6.89 -10.07
C MET A 13 -4.43 -5.77 -9.59
N ALA A 14 -5.27 -6.04 -8.57
CA ALA A 14 -6.16 -5.03 -8.01
C ALA A 14 -5.39 -3.90 -7.30
N ILE A 15 -4.35 -4.27 -6.53
CA ILE A 15 -3.45 -3.31 -5.89
C ILE A 15 -2.76 -2.44 -6.95
N GLY A 16 -2.21 -3.05 -8.00
CA GLY A 16 -1.55 -2.35 -9.10
C GLY A 16 -2.47 -1.35 -9.79
N SER A 17 -3.73 -1.71 -10.03
CA SER A 17 -4.73 -0.81 -10.63
C SER A 17 -4.97 0.45 -9.78
N VAL A 18 -5.11 0.29 -8.45
CA VAL A 18 -5.27 1.42 -7.53
C VAL A 18 -4.04 2.32 -7.54
N LEU A 19 -2.85 1.72 -7.41
CA LEU A 19 -1.59 2.48 -7.34
C LEU A 19 -1.34 3.25 -8.64
N TYR A 20 -1.58 2.61 -9.79
CA TYR A 20 -1.41 3.25 -11.09
C TYR A 20 -2.40 4.41 -11.28
N THR A 21 -3.66 4.22 -10.87
CA THR A 21 -4.67 5.28 -10.88
C THR A 21 -4.26 6.45 -9.98
N ALA A 22 -3.76 6.15 -8.78
CA ALA A 22 -3.26 7.16 -7.85
C ALA A 22 -2.08 7.96 -8.44
N TYR A 23 -1.15 7.28 -9.11
CA TYR A 23 0.00 7.88 -9.77
C TYR A 23 -0.42 8.84 -10.90
N LEU A 24 -1.30 8.38 -11.80
CA LEU A 24 -1.77 9.21 -12.93
C LEU A 24 -2.51 10.46 -12.45
N ASN A 25 -3.34 10.32 -11.42
CA ASN A 25 -4.19 11.39 -10.93
C ASN A 25 -3.53 12.21 -9.81
N GLN A 26 -2.25 11.98 -9.50
CA GLN A 26 -1.54 12.60 -8.38
C GLN A 26 -2.36 12.59 -7.07
N SER A 27 -3.06 11.48 -6.84
CA SER A 27 -3.99 11.32 -5.74
C SER A 27 -3.34 10.53 -4.59
N PRO A 28 -3.62 10.89 -3.32
CA PRO A 28 -3.10 10.17 -2.18
C PRO A 28 -3.65 8.73 -2.15
N VAL A 29 -2.81 7.79 -1.73
CA VAL A 29 -3.15 6.39 -1.55
C VAL A 29 -2.81 5.95 -0.13
N GLN A 30 -3.61 5.05 0.41
CA GLN A 30 -3.31 4.26 1.60
C GLN A 30 -2.88 2.87 1.17
N ILE A 31 -1.79 2.38 1.76
CA ILE A 31 -1.22 1.06 1.51
C ILE A 31 -1.11 0.34 2.85
N GLN A 32 -1.66 -0.87 2.92
CA GLN A 32 -1.39 -1.77 4.02
C GLN A 32 -0.35 -2.80 3.59
N THR A 33 0.72 -2.93 4.36
CA THR A 33 1.73 -3.97 4.14
C THR A 33 1.31 -5.29 4.78
N GLN A 34 2.01 -6.38 4.43
CA GLN A 34 1.91 -7.63 5.17
C GLN A 34 2.36 -7.43 6.61
N ARG A 35 1.78 -8.23 7.51
CA ARG A 35 2.16 -8.25 8.92
C ARG A 35 3.54 -8.91 9.04
N GLN A 36 4.51 -8.21 9.61
CA GLN A 36 5.79 -8.82 9.97
C GLN A 36 5.66 -9.64 11.26
N GLU A 37 6.43 -10.72 11.39
CA GLU A 37 6.60 -11.41 12.67
C GLU A 37 7.08 -10.39 13.71
N ASN A 38 6.42 -10.32 14.87
CA ASN A 38 6.59 -9.32 15.96
C ASN A 38 5.83 -8.00 15.84
N GLN A 39 5.10 -7.72 14.75
CA GLN A 39 4.20 -6.57 14.71
C GLN A 39 2.78 -6.96 15.16
N LEU A 40 2.21 -6.20 16.10
CA LEU A 40 0.83 -6.40 16.57
C LEU A 40 -0.19 -6.07 15.48
N LEU A 41 0.10 -5.09 14.62
CA LEU A 41 -0.78 -4.59 13.58
C LEU A 41 0.01 -4.28 12.30
N PRO A 42 -0.54 -4.50 11.10
CA PRO A 42 0.14 -4.17 9.85
C PRO A 42 0.20 -2.65 9.67
N GLU A 43 1.34 -2.13 9.22
CA GLU A 43 1.53 -0.71 8.96
C GLU A 43 0.63 -0.24 7.81
N VAL A 44 0.03 0.95 7.99
CA VAL A 44 -0.69 1.66 6.93
C VAL A 44 0.09 2.90 6.56
N ILE A 45 0.63 2.90 5.34
CA ILE A 45 1.43 3.99 4.78
C ILE A 45 0.51 4.82 3.89
N SER A 46 0.57 6.15 4.02
CA SER A 46 -0.26 7.08 3.25
C SER A 46 0.62 8.09 2.52
N GLY A 47 0.31 8.36 1.26
CA GLY A 47 1.02 9.40 0.50
C GLY A 47 0.77 9.35 -1.00
N LEU A 48 1.51 10.16 -1.74
CA LEU A 48 1.47 10.16 -3.21
C LEU A 48 2.39 9.08 -3.76
N VAL A 49 1.92 8.31 -4.74
CA VAL A 49 2.79 7.45 -5.52
C VAL A 49 3.72 8.34 -6.34
N ARG A 50 5.03 8.23 -6.10
CA ARG A 50 6.07 9.01 -6.80
C ARG A 50 6.68 8.27 -7.98
N GLY A 51 6.62 6.95 -7.98
CA GLY A 51 7.11 6.13 -9.07
C GLY A 51 7.25 4.66 -8.70
N TYR A 52 7.81 3.89 -9.64
CA TYR A 52 7.99 2.45 -9.55
C TYR A 52 9.44 2.10 -9.88
N GLY A 53 10.05 1.25 -9.05
CA GLY A 53 11.29 0.55 -9.35
C GLY A 53 11.01 -0.91 -9.73
N GLU A 54 12.07 -1.69 -9.95
CA GLU A 54 11.93 -3.11 -10.37
C GLU A 54 11.17 -3.97 -9.35
N LYS A 55 11.32 -3.68 -8.05
CA LYS A 55 10.74 -4.50 -6.95
C LYS A 55 10.01 -3.68 -5.91
N ASP A 56 9.99 -2.36 -6.09
CA ASP A 56 9.56 -1.40 -5.08
C ASP A 56 8.64 -0.36 -5.71
N ILE A 57 7.68 0.12 -4.94
CA ILE A 57 6.92 1.33 -5.23
C ILE A 57 7.35 2.42 -4.25
N TYR A 58 7.42 3.65 -4.73
CA TYR A 58 7.77 4.80 -3.92
C TYR A 58 6.51 5.59 -3.58
N VAL A 59 6.21 5.72 -2.28
CA VAL A 59 5.10 6.53 -1.77
C VAL A 59 5.65 7.62 -0.85
N GLY A 60 5.55 8.87 -1.29
CA GLY A 60 6.39 9.94 -0.74
C GLY A 60 7.86 9.59 -0.88
N ASP A 61 8.61 9.66 0.23
CA ASP A 61 10.02 9.26 0.32
C ASP A 61 10.20 7.81 0.82
N VAL A 62 9.11 7.04 0.95
CA VAL A 62 9.13 5.69 1.51
C VAL A 62 9.12 4.65 0.38
N PRO A 63 10.19 3.85 0.23
CA PRO A 63 10.19 2.69 -0.65
C PRO A 63 9.43 1.53 0.02
N ILE A 64 8.53 0.90 -0.73
CA ILE A 64 7.75 -0.25 -0.27
C ILE A 64 7.94 -1.40 -1.25
N ARG A 65 8.42 -2.53 -0.73
CA ARG A 65 8.57 -3.77 -1.48
C ARG A 65 7.22 -4.23 -2.01
N MET A 66 7.11 -4.45 -3.33
CA MET A 66 5.85 -4.90 -3.94
C MET A 66 5.36 -6.23 -3.36
N SER A 67 6.27 -7.15 -3.05
CA SER A 67 5.94 -8.44 -2.41
C SER A 67 5.32 -8.28 -1.02
N ASN A 68 5.51 -7.13 -0.37
CA ASN A 68 4.98 -6.85 0.96
C ASN A 68 3.64 -6.13 0.90
N LEU A 69 3.09 -5.82 -0.27
CA LEU A 69 1.78 -5.20 -0.40
C LEU A 69 0.67 -6.19 -0.07
N ARG A 70 -0.31 -5.75 0.72
CA ARG A 70 -1.49 -6.55 1.10
C ARG A 70 -2.79 -5.94 0.62
N TRP A 71 -2.87 -4.61 0.62
CA TRP A 71 -4.06 -3.85 0.23
C TRP A 71 -3.67 -2.42 -0.15
N ALA A 72 -4.46 -1.80 -1.02
CA ALA A 72 -4.37 -0.37 -1.31
C ALA A 72 -5.75 0.24 -1.62
N ALA A 73 -5.95 1.50 -1.26
CA ALA A 73 -7.07 2.31 -1.74
C ALA A 73 -6.70 3.78 -1.86
N LEU A 74 -7.38 4.50 -2.75
CA LEU A 74 -7.32 5.96 -2.79
C LEU A 74 -7.80 6.53 -1.44
N SER A 75 -7.13 7.57 -0.97
CA SER A 75 -7.51 8.29 0.27
C SER A 75 -8.59 9.33 0.01
#